data_AF-A0A087DF46-F1
#
_entry.id   AF-A0A087DF46-F1
#
_cell.length_a   1.000
_cell.length_b   1.000
_cell.length_c   1.000
_cell.angle_alpha   90.00
_cell.angle_beta   90.00
_cell.angle_gamma   90.00
#
_symmetry.space_group_name_H-M   'P 1'
#
loop_
_entity.id
_entity.type
_entity.pdbx_description
1 polymer ?
#
loop_
_entity_poly.entity_id
_entity_poly.type
_entity_poly.pdbx_seq_one_letter_code
_entity_poly.pdbx_strand_id
1 'polypeptide(L)'
;MARWIADAIPLIGWLKRHLERVFHHEISVWLHRLVLLAVSLVCVHFHAIRYIVTVTPFIVISDVATDGVDVDVLPPYGRYHRFLDERGLDDHGETRPIVVFAGGIGITPLLPIIFRYGYGRRPVKVMYCAHDEAGLLCCGQLEAWSRRTGNPLTLKVGRFTVGELQSAVTPGAIYLIAGPTGMTHAVKRTLRKTGVSVEDICHEPFAW
;
A
#
# COMPACT_ATOMS: atom_id res chain seq x y z
N MET A 1 -2.87 28.38 58.03
CA MET A 1 -4.10 29.15 58.34
C MET A 1 -5.20 28.84 57.34
N ALA A 2 -5.89 27.70 57.49
CA ALA A 2 -7.20 27.41 56.87
C ALA A 2 -7.85 26.17 57.50
N ARG A 3 -7.50 25.86 58.76
CA ARG A 3 -8.04 24.74 59.54
C ARG A 3 -9.19 25.25 60.42
N TRP A 4 -10.16 25.87 59.77
CA TRP A 4 -11.36 26.43 60.40
C TRP A 4 -12.59 26.24 59.51
N ILE A 5 -12.43 26.30 58.19
CA ILE A 5 -13.56 26.11 57.26
C ILE A 5 -14.05 24.64 57.25
N ALA A 6 -13.16 23.67 57.49
CA ALA A 6 -13.52 22.25 57.48
C ALA A 6 -14.37 21.81 58.69
N ASP A 7 -14.26 22.51 59.83
CA ASP A 7 -14.95 22.15 61.07
C ASP A 7 -16.24 22.97 61.31
N ALA A 8 -16.47 24.03 60.53
CA ALA A 8 -17.61 24.92 60.74
C ALA A 8 -18.94 24.37 60.18
N ILE A 9 -18.91 23.34 59.31
CA ILE A 9 -20.12 22.86 58.64
C ILE A 9 -20.13 21.31 58.62
N PRO A 10 -20.83 20.64 59.56
CA PRO A 10 -20.96 19.17 59.58
C PRO A 10 -21.61 18.59 58.30
N LEU A 11 -22.26 19.44 57.51
CA LEU A 11 -22.80 19.14 56.20
C LEU A 11 -21.71 18.72 55.20
N ILE A 12 -20.51 19.31 55.25
CA ILE A 12 -19.40 19.01 54.31
C ILE A 12 -18.82 17.62 54.58
N GLY A 13 -18.68 17.22 55.84
CA GLY A 13 -18.24 15.88 56.22
C GLY A 13 -19.26 14.79 55.92
N TRP A 14 -20.56 15.12 55.94
CA TRP A 14 -21.62 14.21 55.48
C TRP A 14 -21.65 14.12 53.95
N LEU A 15 -21.54 15.25 53.25
CA LEU A 15 -21.52 15.32 51.79
C LEU A 15 -20.33 14.56 51.21
N LYS A 16 -19.13 14.71 51.79
CA LYS A 16 -17.91 14.00 51.36
C LYS A 16 -18.06 12.47 51.48
N ARG A 17 -18.64 11.99 52.59
CA ARG A 17 -18.84 10.55 52.84
C ARG A 17 -19.98 9.95 52.01
N HIS A 18 -20.98 10.75 51.64
CA HIS A 18 -21.99 10.35 50.65
C HIS A 18 -21.41 10.33 49.23
N LEU A 19 -20.61 11.34 48.88
CA LEU A 19 -19.91 11.41 47.60
C LEU A 19 -18.96 10.23 47.42
N GLU A 20 -18.07 9.94 48.37
CA GLU A 20 -17.10 8.82 48.28
C GLU A 20 -17.77 7.45 48.12
N ARG A 21 -18.97 7.27 48.71
CA ARG A 21 -19.68 5.98 48.68
C ARG A 21 -20.46 5.76 47.37
N VAL A 22 -20.97 6.83 46.77
CA VAL A 22 -21.66 6.80 45.47
C VAL A 22 -20.66 6.88 44.31
N PHE A 23 -19.59 7.68 44.45
CA PHE A 23 -18.64 7.94 43.37
C PHE A 23 -17.69 6.77 43.09
N HIS A 24 -17.15 6.05 44.09
CA HIS A 24 -16.03 5.13 43.81
C HIS A 24 -16.41 3.91 42.98
N HIS A 25 -17.63 3.40 43.11
CA HIS A 25 -18.08 2.24 42.33
C HIS A 25 -18.67 2.65 40.98
N GLU A 26 -19.48 3.72 40.96
CA GLU A 26 -20.07 4.21 39.73
C GLU A 26 -19.03 4.82 38.79
N ILE A 27 -18.05 5.59 39.29
CA ILE A 27 -16.99 6.15 38.45
C ILE A 27 -16.16 5.05 37.80
N SER A 28 -15.85 3.96 38.51
CA SER A 28 -15.08 2.86 37.92
C SER A 28 -15.83 2.23 36.74
N VAL A 29 -17.14 1.99 36.90
CA VAL A 29 -17.99 1.43 35.85
C VAL A 29 -18.20 2.42 34.70
N TRP A 30 -18.40 3.72 35.01
CA TRP A 30 -18.53 4.77 34.01
C TRP A 30 -17.23 4.99 33.23
N LEU A 31 -16.08 4.97 33.89
CA LEU A 31 -14.76 5.04 33.27
C LEU A 31 -14.54 3.83 32.36
N HIS A 32 -14.88 2.64 32.82
CA HIS A 32 -14.78 1.44 32.00
C HIS A 32 -15.70 1.49 30.77
N ARG A 33 -16.95 1.97 30.92
CA ARG A 33 -17.89 2.20 29.80
C ARG A 33 -17.39 3.26 28.82
N LEU A 34 -16.79 4.33 29.33
CA LEU A 34 -16.18 5.40 28.52
C LEU A 34 -14.98 4.87 27.73
N VAL A 35 -14.13 4.03 28.35
CA VAL A 35 -13.00 3.38 27.68
C VAL A 35 -13.49 2.40 26.62
N LEU A 36 -14.50 1.59 26.91
CA LEU A 36 -15.11 0.70 25.91
C LEU A 36 -15.72 1.47 24.75
N LEU A 37 -16.34 2.63 25.02
CA LEU A 37 -16.86 3.53 24.00
C LEU A 37 -15.73 4.20 23.19
N ALA A 38 -14.62 4.57 23.82
CA ALA A 38 -13.44 5.10 23.12
C ALA A 38 -12.79 4.02 22.23
N VAL A 39 -12.65 2.79 22.73
CA VAL A 39 -12.13 1.65 21.96
C VAL A 39 -13.06 1.31 20.80
N SER A 40 -14.38 1.31 21.02
CA SER A 40 -15.33 1.07 19.93
C SER A 40 -15.28 2.19 18.89
N LEU A 41 -15.14 3.46 19.31
CA LEU A 41 -14.95 4.60 18.42
C LEU A 41 -13.65 4.48 17.60
N VAL A 42 -12.56 4.03 18.21
CA VAL A 42 -11.28 3.76 17.51
C VAL A 42 -11.41 2.57 16.56
N CYS A 43 -12.13 1.51 16.91
CA CYS A 43 -12.42 0.40 16.01
C CYS A 43 -13.30 0.84 14.83
N VAL A 44 -14.33 1.66 15.09
CA VAL A 44 -15.17 2.25 14.03
C VAL A 44 -14.34 3.17 13.15
N HIS A 45 -13.48 4.01 13.72
CA HIS A 45 -12.53 4.84 13.00
C HIS A 45 -11.62 3.99 12.11
N PHE A 46 -11.03 2.93 12.65
CA PHE A 46 -10.18 1.99 11.91
C PHE A 46 -10.93 1.28 10.77
N HIS A 47 -12.20 0.88 10.97
CA HIS A 47 -13.03 0.34 9.91
C HIS A 47 -13.46 1.41 8.88
N ALA A 48 -13.60 2.66 9.30
CA ALA A 48 -13.86 3.81 8.44
C ALA A 48 -12.64 4.22 7.60
N ILE A 49 -11.43 3.70 7.86
CA ILE A 49 -10.24 3.95 7.02
C ILE A 49 -10.43 3.35 5.61
N ARG A 50 -11.30 2.35 5.42
CA ARG A 50 -11.70 1.91 4.06
C ARG A 50 -12.54 2.94 3.29
N TYR A 51 -13.02 4.00 3.95
CA TYR A 51 -13.88 5.04 3.36
C TYR A 51 -13.09 6.30 2.90
N ILE A 52 -11.80 6.42 3.21
CA ILE A 52 -10.99 7.64 2.97
C ILE A 52 -11.01 8.09 1.49
N VAL A 53 -11.12 7.16 0.54
CA VAL A 53 -11.21 7.48 -0.91
C VAL A 53 -12.61 7.92 -1.38
N THR A 54 -13.63 7.89 -0.52
CA THR A 54 -15.02 8.27 -0.85
C THR A 54 -15.50 9.53 -0.09
N VAL A 55 -14.74 10.03 0.89
CA VAL A 55 -15.06 11.29 1.59
C VAL A 55 -14.52 12.47 0.76
N THR A 56 -15.22 12.83 -0.31
CA THR A 56 -14.88 14.01 -1.12
C THR A 56 -14.67 15.28 -0.28
N PRO A 57 -15.45 15.57 0.80
CA PRO A 57 -15.21 16.75 1.64
C PRO A 57 -13.86 16.72 2.37
N PHE A 58 -13.39 15.56 2.81
CA PHE A 58 -12.10 15.42 3.49
C PHE A 58 -10.96 15.64 2.51
N ILE A 59 -11.02 15.03 1.32
CA ILE A 59 -10.02 15.24 0.25
C ILE A 59 -9.98 16.72 -0.14
N VAL A 60 -11.13 17.36 -0.34
CA VAL A 60 -11.20 18.80 -0.69
C VAL A 60 -10.66 19.69 0.43
N ILE A 61 -10.98 19.41 1.70
CA ILE A 61 -10.43 20.17 2.83
C ILE A 61 -8.92 19.95 2.95
N SER A 62 -8.44 18.73 2.79
CA SER A 62 -7.01 18.44 2.76
C SER A 62 -6.32 19.18 1.62
N ASP A 63 -6.81 19.04 0.39
CA ASP A 63 -6.27 19.71 -0.80
C ASP A 63 -6.21 21.23 -0.60
N VAL A 64 -7.30 21.86 -0.15
CA VAL A 64 -7.34 23.31 0.12
C VAL A 64 -6.42 23.72 1.28
N ALA A 65 -6.34 22.92 2.35
CA ALA A 65 -5.47 23.21 3.48
C ALA A 65 -3.98 23.00 3.16
N THR A 66 -3.68 22.16 2.17
CA THR A 66 -2.31 21.87 1.70
C THR A 66 -1.92 22.62 0.43
N ASP A 67 -2.84 23.39 -0.18
CA ASP A 67 -2.56 24.17 -1.36
C ASP A 67 -1.49 25.23 -1.06
N GLY A 68 -0.43 25.23 -1.86
CA GLY A 68 0.72 26.11 -1.66
C GLY A 68 1.62 25.76 -0.46
N VAL A 69 1.45 24.60 0.18
CA VAL A 69 2.40 24.12 1.19
C VAL A 69 3.68 23.64 0.50
N ASP A 70 4.81 24.23 0.88
CA ASP A 70 6.11 23.76 0.45
C ASP A 70 6.38 22.36 1.02
N VAL A 71 6.71 21.43 0.12
CA VAL A 71 7.08 20.06 0.47
C VAL A 71 8.53 19.81 0.07
N ASP A 72 9.32 19.31 1.01
CA ASP A 72 10.67 18.87 0.74
C ASP A 72 10.64 17.50 0.06
N VAL A 73 10.99 17.48 -1.23
CA VAL A 73 11.10 16.24 -2.01
C VAL A 73 12.56 15.85 -2.10
N LEU A 74 12.89 14.68 -1.56
CA LEU A 74 14.21 14.11 -1.80
C LEU A 74 14.34 13.65 -3.26
N PRO A 75 15.57 13.66 -3.83
CA PRO A 75 15.82 13.11 -5.16
C PRO A 75 15.29 11.67 -5.31
N PRO A 76 14.97 11.23 -6.54
CA PRO A 76 14.45 9.89 -6.75
C PRO A 76 15.47 8.83 -6.31
N TYR A 77 15.02 7.91 -5.46
CA TYR A 77 15.74 6.69 -5.11
C TYR A 77 14.99 5.50 -5.71
N GLY A 78 15.72 4.50 -6.21
CA GLY A 78 15.10 3.29 -6.75
C GLY A 78 16.14 2.34 -7.35
N ARG A 79 15.89 1.04 -7.25
CA ARG A 79 16.83 0.01 -7.71
C ARG A 79 16.54 -0.43 -9.14
N TYR A 80 15.29 -0.32 -9.59
CA TYR A 80 14.90 -0.85 -10.90
C TYR A 80 15.68 -0.29 -12.07
N HIS A 81 15.91 1.03 -12.13
CA HIS A 81 16.64 1.62 -13.26
C HIS A 81 18.08 1.12 -13.32
N ARG A 82 18.79 1.20 -12.19
CA ARG A 82 20.15 0.65 -12.04
C ARG A 82 20.23 -0.83 -12.39
N PHE A 83 19.26 -1.62 -11.95
CA PHE A 83 19.20 -3.05 -12.26
C PHE A 83 19.02 -3.31 -13.76
N LEU A 84 18.19 -2.52 -14.44
CA LEU A 84 18.01 -2.60 -15.88
C LEU A 84 19.23 -2.11 -16.67
N ASP A 85 20.02 -1.18 -16.14
CA ASP A 85 21.26 -0.73 -16.79
C ASP A 85 22.37 -1.77 -16.65
N GLU A 86 22.52 -2.36 -15.45
CA GLU A 86 23.54 -3.39 -15.17
C GLU A 86 23.29 -4.70 -15.92
N ARG A 87 22.02 -5.02 -16.23
CA ARG A 87 21.62 -6.34 -16.76
C ARG A 87 20.83 -6.26 -18.05
N GLY A 88 20.66 -5.06 -18.61
CA GLY A 88 19.75 -4.77 -19.72
C GLY A 88 20.16 -5.36 -21.05
N LEU A 89 21.44 -5.69 -21.20
CA LEU A 89 22.02 -6.30 -22.38
C LEU A 89 22.36 -7.76 -22.10
N ASP A 90 22.27 -8.60 -23.12
CA ASP A 90 22.81 -9.95 -23.08
C ASP A 90 24.30 -9.97 -23.44
N ASP A 91 24.89 -11.17 -23.46
CA ASP A 91 26.31 -11.39 -23.75
C ASP A 91 26.72 -10.93 -25.17
N HIS A 92 25.74 -10.72 -26.06
CA HIS A 92 25.93 -10.23 -27.43
C HIS A 92 25.69 -8.72 -27.56
N GLY A 93 25.34 -8.04 -26.47
CA GLY A 93 25.04 -6.61 -26.45
C GLY A 93 23.61 -6.29 -26.93
N GLU A 94 22.72 -7.27 -27.06
CA GLU A 94 21.34 -7.06 -27.44
C GLU A 94 20.45 -6.76 -26.23
N THR A 95 19.43 -5.93 -26.44
CA THR A 95 18.54 -5.52 -25.35
C THR A 95 17.61 -6.65 -24.92
N ARG A 96 17.73 -7.08 -23.67
CA ARG A 96 16.92 -8.14 -23.07
C ARG A 96 15.48 -7.68 -22.83
N PRO A 97 14.45 -8.51 -23.10
CA PRO A 97 13.05 -8.15 -22.85
C PRO A 97 12.76 -7.96 -21.36
N ILE A 98 11.69 -7.21 -21.03
CA ILE A 98 11.24 -6.99 -19.65
C ILE A 98 9.91 -7.71 -19.43
N VAL A 99 9.80 -8.46 -18.33
CA VAL A 99 8.53 -9.00 -17.83
C VAL A 99 8.23 -8.38 -16.48
N VAL A 100 7.05 -7.79 -16.36
CA VAL A 100 6.61 -7.07 -15.16
C VAL A 100 5.49 -7.84 -14.48
N PHE A 101 5.62 -8.09 -13.18
CA PHE A 101 4.58 -8.64 -12.32
C PHE A 101 4.20 -7.62 -11.26
N ALA A 102 2.97 -7.11 -11.35
CA ALA A 102 2.45 -6.10 -10.44
C ALA A 102 1.23 -6.61 -9.66
N GLY A 103 1.12 -6.17 -8.40
CA GLY A 103 0.00 -6.48 -7.51
C GLY A 103 -0.55 -5.26 -6.79
N GLY A 104 -1.83 -4.94 -6.98
CA GLY A 104 -2.49 -3.79 -6.35
C GLY A 104 -1.73 -2.47 -6.58
N ILE A 105 -1.43 -1.72 -5.50
CA ILE A 105 -0.65 -0.48 -5.55
C ILE A 105 0.80 -0.69 -6.06
N GLY A 106 1.27 -1.94 -6.09
CA GLY A 106 2.57 -2.32 -6.60
C GLY A 106 2.84 -1.93 -8.05
N ILE A 107 1.79 -1.66 -8.84
CA ILE A 107 1.94 -1.13 -10.19
C ILE A 107 2.61 0.25 -10.23
N THR A 108 2.45 1.06 -9.19
CA THR A 108 2.86 2.48 -9.15
C THR A 108 4.35 2.70 -9.45
N PRO A 109 5.31 2.06 -8.75
CA PRO A 109 6.73 2.23 -9.08
C PRO A 109 7.11 1.62 -10.45
N LEU A 110 6.27 0.75 -11.01
CA LEU A 110 6.52 0.09 -12.29
C LEU A 110 5.99 0.88 -13.49
N LEU A 111 4.97 1.74 -13.31
CA LEU A 111 4.39 2.55 -14.40
C LEU A 111 5.44 3.38 -15.15
N PRO A 112 6.35 4.14 -14.49
CA PRO A 112 7.36 4.92 -15.21
C PRO A 112 8.28 4.04 -16.06
N ILE A 113 8.59 2.84 -15.59
CA ILE A 113 9.44 1.87 -16.31
C ILE A 113 8.68 1.30 -17.51
N ILE A 114 7.45 0.83 -17.30
CA ILE A 114 6.58 0.29 -18.35
C ILE A 114 6.44 1.31 -19.48
N PHE A 115 6.12 2.56 -19.15
CA PHE A 115 5.94 3.59 -20.18
C PHE A 115 7.26 3.99 -20.83
N ARG A 116 8.33 4.23 -20.07
CA ARG A 116 9.63 4.62 -20.62
C ARG A 116 10.17 3.59 -21.61
N TYR A 117 10.18 2.31 -21.24
CA TYR A 117 10.77 1.26 -22.08
C TYR A 117 9.77 0.71 -23.10
N GLY A 118 8.47 0.66 -22.78
CA GLY A 118 7.45 0.10 -23.64
C GLY A 118 7.13 0.93 -24.88
N TYR A 119 7.34 2.25 -24.85
CA TYR A 119 7.28 3.08 -26.06
C TYR A 119 8.55 2.98 -26.93
N GLY A 120 9.63 2.39 -26.40
CA GLY A 120 10.86 2.13 -27.13
C GLY A 120 10.82 0.84 -27.95
N ARG A 121 11.99 0.39 -28.44
CA ARG A 121 12.15 -0.87 -29.18
C ARG A 121 12.28 -2.11 -28.28
N ARG A 122 12.34 -1.91 -26.96
CA ARG A 122 12.54 -2.98 -25.97
C ARG A 122 11.20 -3.67 -25.71
N PRO A 123 11.06 -4.99 -25.93
CA PRO A 123 9.82 -5.69 -25.62
C PRO A 123 9.51 -5.65 -24.13
N VAL A 124 8.26 -5.33 -23.79
CA VAL A 124 7.77 -5.29 -22.40
C VAL A 124 6.48 -6.09 -22.30
N LYS A 125 6.44 -7.08 -21.40
CA LYS A 125 5.23 -7.85 -21.06
C LYS A 125 4.78 -7.50 -19.65
N VAL A 126 3.50 -7.19 -19.46
CA VAL A 126 2.96 -6.78 -18.16
C VAL A 126 1.88 -7.75 -17.69
N MET A 127 2.07 -8.30 -16.50
CA MET A 127 1.05 -9.04 -15.75
C MET A 127 0.67 -8.25 -14.50
N TYR A 128 -0.56 -7.78 -14.44
CA TYR A 128 -1.05 -6.97 -13.34
C TYR A 128 -2.32 -7.57 -12.74
N CYS A 129 -2.31 -7.80 -11.43
CA CYS A 129 -3.49 -8.24 -10.70
C CYS A 129 -3.84 -7.36 -9.51
N ALA A 130 -5.13 -7.34 -9.14
CA ALA A 130 -5.62 -6.73 -7.92
C ALA A 130 -6.75 -7.58 -7.31
N HIS A 131 -7.14 -7.28 -6.07
CA HIS A 131 -8.16 -8.05 -5.36
C HIS A 131 -9.54 -7.95 -6.04
N ASP A 132 -9.88 -6.76 -6.52
CA ASP A 132 -11.12 -6.41 -7.23
C ASP A 132 -10.80 -5.46 -8.40
N GLU A 133 -11.83 -5.11 -9.19
CA GLU A 133 -11.67 -4.22 -10.34
C GLU A 133 -11.23 -2.81 -9.95
N ALA A 134 -11.74 -2.28 -8.83
CA ALA A 134 -11.35 -0.97 -8.33
C ALA A 134 -9.87 -0.91 -7.94
N GLY A 135 -9.29 -2.03 -7.52
CA GLY A 135 -7.87 -2.17 -7.23
C GLY A 135 -6.96 -2.21 -8.45
N LEU A 136 -7.49 -2.34 -9.69
CA LEU A 136 -6.73 -2.25 -10.92
C LEU A 136 -6.51 -0.78 -11.33
N LEU A 137 -5.59 -0.13 -10.62
CA LEU A 137 -5.24 1.27 -10.83
C LEU A 137 -4.66 1.49 -12.24
N CYS A 138 -4.96 2.65 -12.83
CA CYS A 138 -4.44 3.05 -14.14
C CYS A 138 -4.73 2.05 -15.28
N CYS A 139 -5.74 1.18 -15.15
CA CYS A 139 -6.07 0.16 -16.15
C CYS A 139 -6.29 0.75 -17.55
N GLY A 140 -7.07 1.83 -17.68
CA GLY A 140 -7.30 2.50 -18.95
C GLY A 140 -6.02 3.06 -19.60
N GLN A 141 -5.07 3.54 -18.79
CA GLN A 141 -3.77 4.01 -19.28
C GLN A 141 -2.91 2.84 -19.78
N LEU A 142 -2.88 1.72 -19.03
CA LEU A 142 -2.16 0.51 -19.42
C LEU A 142 -2.74 -0.12 -20.68
N GLU A 143 -4.05 -0.19 -20.81
CA GLU A 143 -4.71 -0.70 -22.01
C GLU A 143 -4.42 0.18 -23.24
N ALA A 144 -4.50 1.51 -23.07
CA ALA A 144 -4.14 2.43 -24.14
C ALA A 144 -2.66 2.29 -24.54
N TRP A 145 -1.77 2.13 -23.57
CA TRP A 145 -0.35 1.85 -23.80
C TRP A 145 -0.14 0.53 -24.56
N SER A 146 -0.79 -0.56 -24.15
CA SER A 146 -0.69 -1.86 -24.81
C SER A 146 -1.18 -1.79 -26.26
N ARG A 147 -2.33 -1.15 -26.52
CA ARG A 147 -2.84 -0.91 -27.88
C ARG A 147 -1.87 -0.11 -28.75
N ARG A 148 -1.23 0.92 -28.20
CA ARG A 148 -0.31 1.79 -28.94
C ARG A 148 1.02 1.14 -29.26
N THR A 149 1.53 0.31 -28.36
CA THR A 149 2.88 -0.26 -28.45
C THR A 149 2.88 -1.70 -28.97
N GLY A 150 1.74 -2.38 -28.95
CA GLY A 150 1.63 -3.82 -29.24
C GLY A 150 2.18 -4.71 -28.13
N ASN A 151 2.65 -4.13 -27.02
CA ASN A 151 3.19 -4.89 -25.90
C ASN A 151 2.10 -5.69 -25.18
N PRO A 152 2.35 -6.97 -24.83
CA PRO A 152 1.35 -7.79 -24.15
C PRO A 152 1.02 -7.27 -22.74
N LEU A 153 -0.28 -7.13 -22.46
CA LEU A 153 -0.82 -6.76 -21.16
C LEU A 153 -1.83 -7.82 -20.71
N THR A 154 -1.71 -8.27 -19.46
CA THR A 154 -2.69 -9.14 -18.82
C THR A 154 -3.14 -8.48 -17.53
N LEU A 155 -4.41 -8.07 -17.49
CA LEU A 155 -5.09 -7.58 -16.30
C LEU A 155 -5.91 -8.70 -15.68
N LYS A 156 -5.85 -8.85 -14.34
CA LYS A 156 -6.59 -9.90 -13.64
C LYS A 156 -7.14 -9.44 -12.30
N VAL A 157 -8.44 -9.67 -12.09
CA VAL A 157 -9.05 -9.63 -10.76
C VAL A 157 -8.77 -10.96 -10.04
N GLY A 158 -8.36 -10.88 -8.78
CA GLY A 158 -7.91 -12.02 -8.00
C GLY A 158 -6.42 -12.32 -8.20
N ARG A 159 -6.05 -13.60 -8.07
CA ARG A 159 -4.65 -14.04 -8.14
C ARG A 159 -4.36 -14.74 -9.47
N PHE A 160 -3.16 -14.54 -10.00
CA PHE A 160 -2.65 -15.39 -11.07
C PHE A 160 -2.45 -16.83 -10.57
N THR A 161 -2.84 -17.77 -11.41
CA THR A 161 -2.56 -19.19 -11.23
C THR A 161 -1.10 -19.49 -11.59
N VAL A 162 -0.57 -20.62 -11.12
CA VAL A 162 0.79 -21.05 -11.47
C VAL A 162 0.96 -21.19 -12.98
N GLY A 163 -0.04 -21.74 -13.68
CA GLY A 163 -0.01 -21.91 -15.14
C GLY A 163 0.07 -20.58 -15.89
N GLU A 164 -0.70 -19.57 -15.47
CA GLU A 164 -0.61 -18.22 -16.04
C GLU A 164 0.77 -17.60 -15.81
N LEU A 165 1.30 -17.72 -14.59
CA LEU A 165 2.65 -17.23 -14.27
C LEU A 165 3.73 -17.93 -15.10
N GLN A 166 3.61 -19.23 -15.33
CA GLN A 166 4.54 -20.00 -16.16
C GLN A 166 4.45 -19.59 -17.64
N SER A 167 3.25 -19.36 -18.15
CA SER A 167 3.04 -18.93 -19.55
C SER A 167 3.64 -17.55 -19.86
N ALA A 168 3.86 -16.73 -18.84
CA ALA A 168 4.47 -15.41 -18.99
C ALA A 168 6.00 -15.42 -18.97
N VAL A 169 6.62 -16.53 -18.57
CA VAL A 169 8.08 -16.70 -18.60
C VAL A 169 8.57 -16.50 -20.03
N THR A 170 9.50 -15.57 -20.18
CA THR A 170 10.04 -15.16 -21.47
C THR A 170 11.55 -15.43 -21.45
N PRO A 171 12.09 -16.21 -22.41
CA PRO A 171 13.52 -16.52 -22.47
C PRO A 171 14.38 -15.25 -22.49
N GLY A 172 15.48 -15.26 -21.74
CA GLY A 172 16.41 -14.13 -21.66
C GLY A 172 15.86 -12.87 -20.99
N ALA A 173 14.60 -12.87 -20.53
CA ALA A 173 13.99 -11.67 -19.96
C ALA A 173 14.51 -11.31 -18.57
N ILE A 174 14.35 -10.03 -18.24
CA ILE A 174 14.53 -9.48 -16.91
C ILE A 174 13.15 -9.32 -16.26
N TYR A 175 13.04 -9.73 -15.00
CA TYR A 175 11.77 -9.79 -14.28
C TYR A 175 11.71 -8.72 -13.19
N LEU A 176 10.70 -7.85 -13.28
CA LEU A 176 10.45 -6.82 -12.27
C LEU A 176 9.17 -7.18 -11.50
N ILE A 177 9.23 -7.19 -10.17
CA ILE A 177 8.13 -7.66 -9.31
C ILE A 177 7.85 -6.62 -8.23
N ALA A 178 6.62 -6.13 -8.14
CA ALA A 178 6.19 -5.27 -7.06
C ALA A 178 4.74 -5.56 -6.65
N GLY A 179 4.51 -5.77 -5.35
CA GLY A 179 3.17 -5.99 -4.81
C GLY A 179 3.21 -6.70 -3.45
N PRO A 180 2.06 -7.23 -2.99
CA PRO A 180 1.96 -7.89 -1.69
C PRO A 180 2.92 -9.07 -1.57
N THR A 181 3.48 -9.28 -0.37
CA THR A 181 4.45 -10.34 -0.06
C THR A 181 4.01 -11.70 -0.61
N GLY A 182 2.76 -12.12 -0.37
CA GLY A 182 2.25 -13.40 -0.86
C GLY A 182 2.31 -13.55 -2.39
N MET A 183 2.02 -12.47 -3.14
CA MET A 183 2.13 -12.46 -4.60
C MET A 183 3.60 -12.56 -5.02
N THR A 184 4.46 -11.71 -4.47
CA THR A 184 5.90 -11.72 -4.77
C THR A 184 6.50 -13.10 -4.56
N HIS A 185 6.22 -13.74 -3.42
CA HIS A 185 6.73 -15.08 -3.12
C HIS A 185 6.23 -16.13 -4.13
N ALA A 186 4.96 -16.08 -4.52
CA ALA A 186 4.41 -16.98 -5.52
C ALA A 186 5.10 -16.79 -6.89
N VAL A 187 5.24 -15.55 -7.35
CA VAL A 187 5.92 -15.23 -8.62
C VAL A 187 7.38 -15.69 -8.59
N LYS A 188 8.15 -15.29 -7.57
CA LYS A 188 9.57 -15.68 -7.44
C LYS A 188 9.74 -17.20 -7.40
N ARG A 189 8.85 -17.92 -6.69
CA ARG A 189 8.87 -19.38 -6.63
C ARG A 189 8.62 -20.00 -8.01
N THR A 190 7.64 -19.50 -8.75
CA THR A 190 7.32 -20.00 -10.10
C THR A 190 8.44 -19.72 -11.10
N LEU A 191 9.01 -18.51 -11.09
CA LEU A 191 10.14 -18.15 -11.94
C LEU A 191 11.35 -19.08 -11.70
N ARG A 192 11.73 -19.28 -10.43
CA ARG A 192 12.85 -20.19 -10.07
C ARG A 192 12.59 -21.63 -10.50
N LYS A 193 11.37 -22.14 -10.34
CA LYS A 193 10.98 -23.48 -10.79
C LYS A 193 11.05 -23.64 -12.31
N THR A 194 10.93 -22.55 -13.05
CA THR A 194 11.00 -22.53 -14.52
C THR A 194 12.42 -22.22 -15.01
N GLY A 195 13.42 -22.25 -14.12
CA GLY A 195 14.83 -22.07 -14.49
C GLY A 195 15.29 -20.62 -14.62
N VAL A 196 14.44 -19.64 -14.26
CA VAL A 196 14.85 -18.23 -14.27
C VAL A 196 15.89 -17.98 -13.18
N SER A 197 17.01 -17.38 -13.56
CA SER A 197 18.07 -17.02 -12.62
C SER A 197 17.57 -16.01 -11.59
N VAL A 198 17.97 -16.17 -10.33
CA VAL A 198 17.61 -15.22 -9.26
C VAL A 198 18.14 -13.82 -9.55
N GLU A 199 19.25 -13.79 -10.26
CA GLU A 199 19.96 -12.62 -10.72
C GLU A 199 19.20 -11.78 -11.74
N ASP A 200 18.26 -12.39 -12.47
CA ASP A 200 17.41 -11.69 -13.43
C ASP A 200 16.11 -11.18 -12.82
N ILE A 201 15.94 -11.33 -11.49
CA ILE A 201 14.72 -10.96 -10.78
C ILE A 201 14.98 -9.77 -9.85
N CYS A 202 14.38 -8.62 -10.17
CA CYS A 202 14.31 -7.47 -9.28
C CYS A 202 12.97 -7.43 -8.55
N HIS A 203 13.04 -7.21 -7.24
CA HIS A 203 11.85 -7.02 -6.41
C HIS A 203 12.13 -5.93 -5.38
N GLU A 204 11.23 -4.95 -5.32
CA GLU A 204 11.22 -3.93 -4.27
C GLU A 204 10.10 -4.22 -3.27
N PRO A 205 10.43 -4.51 -1.99
CA PRO A 205 9.42 -4.67 -0.96
C PRO A 205 8.77 -3.31 -0.63
N PHE A 206 7.45 -3.30 -0.44
CA PHE A 206 6.78 -2.22 0.28
C PHE A 206 6.97 -2.46 1.79
N ALA A 207 8.20 -2.23 2.27
CA ALA A 207 8.48 -2.23 3.69
C ALA A 207 8.16 -0.82 4.23
N TRP A 208 7.16 -0.76 5.09
CA TRP A 208 6.89 0.37 5.98
C TRP A 208 7.30 -0.04 7.40
#